data_AF-A0A1I6LC29-F1
#
_entry.id   AF-A0A1I6LC29-F1
#
_cell.length_a   1.000
_cell.length_b   1.000
_cell.length_c   1.000
_cell.angle_alpha   90.00
_cell.angle_beta   90.00
_cell.angle_gamma   90.00
#
_symmetry.space_group_name_H-M   'P 1'
#
loop_
_entity.id
_entity.type
_entity.pdbx_description
1 polymer ?
#
loop_
_entity_poly.entity_id
_entity_poly.type
_entity_poly.pdbx_seq_one_letter_code
_entity_poly.pdbx_strand_id
1 'polypeptide(L)' 'MVPGSTRMSTGIYSIREGHNGLWAIWSGDLVISAGLRLGQAIKLARLLAREHREGHGIEPKVELVSCGHTIDVTPST' A
#
# COMPACT_ATOMS: atom_id res chain seq x y z
N MET A 1 -2.66 28.96 -7.57
CA MET A 1 -2.22 27.85 -8.43
C MET A 1 -1.35 26.95 -7.55
N VAL A 2 -1.95 25.94 -6.92
CA VAL A 2 -1.20 24.99 -6.08
C VAL A 2 -0.40 24.09 -7.03
N PRO A 3 0.92 23.94 -6.86
CA PRO A 3 1.69 23.03 -7.69
C PRO A 3 1.17 21.63 -7.39
N GLY A 4 0.63 20.98 -8.42
CA GLY A 4 0.22 19.59 -8.36
C GLY A 4 1.38 18.78 -7.82
N SER A 5 1.19 18.18 -6.64
CA SER A 5 2.03 17.07 -6.20
C SER A 5 1.86 15.97 -7.23
N THR A 6 2.76 15.94 -8.21
CA THR A 6 3.06 14.72 -8.96
C THR A 6 3.66 13.74 -7.95
N ARG A 7 2.79 13.11 -7.15
CA ARG A 7 3.14 11.92 -6.38
C ARG A 7 3.44 10.88 -7.44
N MET A 8 4.73 10.65 -7.69
CA MET A 8 5.20 9.61 -8.58
C MET A 8 4.59 8.28 -8.13
N SER A 9 3.57 7.86 -8.86
CA SER A 9 2.75 6.69 -8.60
C SER A 9 3.61 5.44 -8.73
N THR A 10 4.32 5.10 -7.65
CA THR A 10 5.03 3.82 -7.52
C THR A 10 4.51 2.98 -6.36
N GLY A 11 3.51 3.45 -5.61
CA GLY A 11 2.75 2.64 -4.68
C GLY A 11 1.84 1.64 -5.42
N ILE A 12 2.37 0.47 -5.76
CA ILE A 12 1.59 -0.61 -6.39
C ILE A 12 0.49 -1.10 -5.44
N TYR A 13 0.77 -1.07 -4.13
CA TYR A 13 -0.20 -1.32 -3.09
C TYR A 13 -0.20 -0.20 -2.04
N SER A 14 -1.39 0.18 -1.57
CA SER A 14 -1.54 1.05 -0.40
C SER A 14 -2.40 0.38 0.67
N ILE A 15 -1.96 0.45 1.91
CA ILE A 15 -2.67 -0.05 3.09
C ILE A 15 -3.31 1.17 3.77
N ARG A 16 -4.63 1.30 3.70
CA ARG A 16 -5.37 2.47 4.18
C ARG A 16 -6.14 2.13 5.45
N GLU A 17 -6.03 2.98 6.47
CA GLU A 17 -6.79 2.87 7.71
C GLU A 17 -8.23 3.35 7.52
N GLY A 18 -9.20 2.54 7.91
CA GLY A 18 -10.61 2.91 7.99
C GLY A 18 -10.96 3.55 9.33
N HIS A 19 -12.08 4.27 9.37
CA HIS A 19 -12.59 4.93 10.58
C HIS A 19 -12.92 3.97 11.73
N ASN A 20 -13.04 2.68 11.45
CA ASN A 20 -13.30 1.61 12.42
C ASN A 20 -12.02 0.95 12.97
N GLY A 21 -10.85 1.50 12.65
CA GLY A 21 -9.54 0.93 13.04
C GLY A 21 -9.15 -0.33 12.27
N LEU A 22 -9.95 -0.75 11.29
CA LEU A 22 -9.62 -1.82 10.36
C LEU A 22 -8.95 -1.25 9.12
N TRP A 23 -8.12 -2.07 8.49
CA TRP A 23 -7.27 -1.68 7.38
C TRP A 23 -7.72 -2.37 6.10
N ALA A 24 -7.52 -1.68 4.98
CA ALA A 24 -7.80 -2.18 3.64
C ALA A 24 -6.56 -2.06 2.76
N ILE A 25 -6.37 -3.02 1.86
CA ILE A 25 -5.32 -3.01 0.85
C ILE A 25 -5.94 -2.58 -0.47
N TRP A 26 -5.28 -1.63 -1.12
CA TRP A 26 -5.69 -1.03 -2.37
C TRP A 26 -4.59 -1.22 -3.41
N SER A 27 -4.97 -1.42 -4.67
CA SER A 27 -4.09 -1.25 -5.82
C SER A 27 -4.68 -0.18 -6.72
N GLY A 28 -4.02 0.99 -6.78
CA GLY A 28 -4.64 2.20 -7.30
C GLY A 28 -5.95 2.52 -6.57
N ASP A 29 -7.05 2.51 -7.32
CA ASP A 29 -8.41 2.78 -6.82
C ASP A 29 -9.21 1.51 -6.49
N LEU A 30 -8.64 0.32 -6.71
CA LEU A 30 -9.32 -0.94 -6.44
C LEU A 30 -9.00 -1.45 -5.02
N VAL A 31 -10.04 -1.76 -4.25
CA VAL A 31 -9.90 -2.48 -2.97
C VAL A 31 -9.64 -3.96 -3.25
N ILE A 32 -8.47 -4.45 -2.82
CA ILE A 32 -8.09 -5.86 -2.93
C ILE A 32 -8.59 -6.66 -1.72
N SER A 33 -8.52 -6.06 -0.53
CA SER A 33 -8.95 -6.70 0.72
C SER A 33 -9.28 -5.64 1.77
N ALA A 34 -10.19 -5.95 2.69
CA ALA A 34 -10.64 -5.03 3.74
C ALA A 34 -10.94 -5.78 5.04
N GLY A 35 -11.11 -5.02 6.13
CA GLY A 35 -11.46 -5.58 7.44
C GLY A 35 -10.27 -6.22 8.18
N LEU A 36 -9.04 -5.85 7.82
CA LEU A 36 -7.82 -6.46 8.35
C LEU A 36 -7.33 -5.70 9.58
N ARG A 37 -6.67 -6.40 10.51
CA ARG A 37 -5.79 -5.73 11.48
C ARG A 37 -4.53 -5.24 10.77
N LEU A 38 -3.89 -4.17 11.26
CA LEU A 38 -2.69 -3.58 10.66
C LEU A 38 -1.62 -4.62 10.31
N GLY A 39 -1.23 -5.47 11.26
CA GLY A 39 -0.21 -6.51 11.02
C GLY A 39 -0.61 -7.51 9.92
N GLN A 40 -1.90 -7.84 9.80
CA GLN A 40 -2.40 -8.70 8.72
C GLN A 40 -2.36 -7.99 7.37
N ALA A 41 -2.74 -6.70 7.33
CA ALA A 41 -2.69 -5.89 6.13
C ALA A 41 -1.25 -5.72 5.60
N ILE A 42 -0.28 -5.46 6.48
CA ILE A 42 1.14 -5.38 6.13
C ILE A 42 1.63 -6.72 5.56
N LYS A 43 1.33 -7.83 6.25
CA LYS A 43 1.75 -9.17 5.81
C LYS A 43 1.19 -9.49 4.42
N LEU A 44 -0.10 -9.26 4.20
CA LEU A 44 -0.75 -9.55 2.93
C LEU A 44 -0.25 -8.63 1.81
N ALA A 45 -0.08 -7.33 2.06
CA ALA A 45 0.46 -6.41 1.06
C ALA A 45 1.89 -6.79 0.63
N ARG A 46 2.72 -7.27 1.57
CA ARG A 46 4.06 -7.78 1.25
C ARG A 46 4.04 -9.06 0.41
N LEU A 47 3.09 -9.97 0.67
CA LEU A 47 2.91 -11.17 -0.15
C LEU A 47 2.51 -10.81 -1.58
N LEU A 48 1.52 -9.92 -1.74
CA LEU A 48 1.07 -9.43 -3.04
C LEU A 48 2.19 -8.71 -3.80
N ALA A 49 2.96 -7.88 -3.10
CA ALA A 49 4.15 -7.25 -3.65
C ALA A 49 5.15 -8.31 -4.17
N ARG A 50 5.51 -9.30 -3.34
CA ARG A 50 6.43 -10.37 -3.74
C ARG A 50 5.94 -11.13 -4.98
N GLU A 51 4.67 -11.50 -5.04
CA GLU A 51 4.06 -12.18 -6.20
C GLU A 51 4.13 -11.30 -7.46
N HIS A 52 3.86 -10.00 -7.33
CA HIS A 52 3.97 -9.05 -8.45
C HIS A 52 5.40 -8.96 -8.98
N ARG A 53 6.40 -8.93 -8.09
CA ARG A 53 7.82 -8.91 -8.47
C ARG A 53 8.21 -10.16 -9.27
N GLU A 54 7.76 -11.33 -8.83
CA GLU A 54 8.02 -12.60 -9.51
C GLU A 54 7.36 -12.66 -10.90
N GLY A 55 6.17 -12.08 -11.06
CA GLY A 55 5.44 -12.07 -12.33
C GLY A 55 5.86 -10.97 -13.33
N HIS A 56 6.31 -9.81 -12.84
CA HIS A 56 6.53 -8.62 -13.68
C HIS A 56 7.96 -8.08 -13.65
N GLY A 57 8.83 -8.57 -12.76
CA GLY A 57 10.24 -8.15 -12.67
C GLY A 57 10.46 -6.73 -12.13
N ILE A 58 9.41 -6.06 -11.64
CA ILE A 58 9.45 -4.70 -11.10
C ILE A 58 9.42 -4.78 -9.57
N GLU A 59 10.25 -3.96 -8.90
CA GLU A 59 10.23 -3.84 -7.44
C GLU A 59 8.92 -3.14 -7.00
N PRO A 60 8.01 -3.84 -6.30
CA PRO A 60 6.73 -3.27 -5.88
C PRO A 60 6.90 -2.48 -4.59
N LYS A 61 6.30 -1.28 -4.52
CA LYS A 61 6.22 -0.51 -3.27
C LYS A 61 4.89 -0.71 -2.56
N VAL A 62 4.97 -0.67 -1.24
CA VAL A 62 3.81 -0.70 -0.35
C VAL A 62 3.80 0.56 0.50
N GLU A 63 2.74 1.35 0.39
CA GLU A 63 2.54 2.56 1.18
C GLU A 63 1.54 2.31 2.31
N LEU A 64 1.87 2.74 3.53
CA LEU A 64 0.92 2.78 4.64
C LEU A 64 0.28 4.17 4.70
N VAL A 65 -1.04 4.27 4.63
CA VAL A 65 -1.81 5.52 4.69
C VAL A 65 -2.72 5.50 5.92
N SER A 66 -2.30 6.22 6.95
CA SER A 66 -3.10 6.52 8.14
C SER A 66 -3.52 7.99 8.13
N CYS A 67 -4.41 8.40 9.03
CA CYS A 67 -5.07 9.71 9.15
C CYS A 67 -4.12 10.92 9.34
N GLY A 68 -3.22 11.14 8.38
CA GLY A 68 -2.26 12.24 8.32
C GLY A 68 -0.84 11.84 7.93
N HIS A 69 -0.53 10.53 7.83
CA HIS A 69 0.85 10.07 7.63
C HIS A 69 0.94 9.00 6.55
N THR A 70 1.98 9.10 5.71
CA THR A 70 2.36 8.06 4.75
C THR A 70 3.74 7.52 5.11
N ILE A 71 3.87 6.21 5.28
CA ILE A 71 5.15 5.54 5.56
C ILE A 71 5.40 4.51 4.47
N ASP A 72 6.61 4.53 3.90
CA ASP A 72 7.08 3.46 3.01
C ASP A 72 7.45 2.24 3.86
N VAL A 73 6.80 1.09 3.62
CA VAL A 73 7.03 -0.15 4.37
C VAL A 73 7.71 -1.24 3.52
N THR A 74 8.23 -0.85 2.36
CA THR A 74 9.05 -1.71 1.49
C THR A 74 10.34 -2.08 2.25
N PRO A 75 10.75 -3.37 2.29
CA PRO A 75 11.96 -3.76 3.00
C PRO A 75 13.20 -3.15 2.34
N SER A 76 14.08 -2.55 3.14
CA SER A 76 15.45 -2.24 2.71
C SER A 76 16.16 -3.55 2.37
N THR A 77 16.59 -3.70 1.13
CA THR A 77 17.50 -4.77 0.67
C THR A 77 18.79 -4.79 1.47
#